data_AF-A0A1D9GS33-F1
#
_entry.id   AF-A0A1D9GS33-F1
#
_cell.length_a   1.000
_cell.length_b   1.000
_cell.length_c   1.000
_cell.angle_alpha   90.00
_cell.angle_beta   90.00
_cell.angle_gamma   90.00
#
_symmetry.space_group_name_H-M   'P 1'
#
loop_
_entity.id
_entity.type
_entity.pdbx_description
1 polymer ?
#
loop_
_entity_poly.entity_id
_entity_poly.type
_entity_poly.pdbx_seq_one_letter_code
_entity_poly.pdbx_strand_id
1 'polypeptide(L)'
;MKTVFSPLHSRRNVKTELDGGLLIEPHEKPSRAETILSRVKSQALGEILAPEEFGLEPVKRVHTADYVTFLENCWEEWVAADKRGEAIPTFWVGRGMRHRVPKDIDGRLGFYSMGADSSISEGTWEAARASANVALTAQKLVAGGERAAFALCRPPGHHAHADVFGGYCFFNNAAITAQAFRDQGYERVAILDVDFHHGNGTQAIFYDRSDVLTISLHGDPDLVFPHFLGFEEETGEGEGEGYNLNIVYPPGTPYSKWSMGLETACQRIETFRPEALIVALGVDTFEEDPISFFKLRSADYLALGKRIEQLGLPTVFTMEGGYDVDAIGVNAVNVMQGFEGV
;
A
#
# COMPACT_ATOMS: atom_id res chain seq x y z
N MET A 1 -3.01 20.88 2.25
CA MET A 1 -3.52 19.54 2.63
C MET A 1 -3.03 19.10 4.03
N LYS A 2 -3.91 18.53 4.87
CA LYS A 2 -3.50 17.94 6.17
C LYS A 2 -2.74 16.62 5.98
N THR A 3 -1.69 16.40 6.77
CA THR A 3 -0.91 15.15 6.80
C THR A 3 -1.10 14.45 8.14
N VAL A 4 -1.37 13.15 8.13
CA VAL A 4 -1.39 12.30 9.33
C VAL A 4 -0.12 11.47 9.38
N PHE A 5 0.57 11.45 10.51
CA PHE A 5 1.82 10.73 10.70
C PHE A 5 1.95 10.18 12.12
N SER A 6 2.51 8.97 12.25
CA SER A 6 2.79 8.36 13.56
C SER A 6 4.28 8.11 13.75
N PRO A 7 4.93 8.64 14.80
CA PRO A 7 6.33 8.32 15.10
C PRO A 7 6.54 6.83 15.42
N LEU A 8 5.47 6.09 15.72
CA LEU A 8 5.51 4.64 15.95
C LEU A 8 5.88 3.84 14.70
N HIS A 9 5.90 4.43 13.50
CA HIS A 9 6.44 3.73 12.32
C HIS A 9 7.86 3.22 12.55
N SER A 10 8.66 3.95 13.34
CA SER A 10 10.06 3.63 13.66
C SER A 10 10.21 2.34 14.48
N ARG A 11 9.12 1.84 15.09
CA ARG A 11 9.11 0.53 15.76
C ARG A 11 9.37 -0.60 14.78
N ARG A 12 8.96 -0.48 13.52
CA ARG A 12 9.42 -1.36 12.43
C ARG A 12 10.74 -0.84 11.90
N ASN A 13 11.82 -1.44 12.38
CA ASN A 13 13.19 -1.18 11.95
C ASN A 13 13.94 -2.50 11.79
N VAL A 14 13.44 -3.34 10.89
CA VAL A 14 14.05 -4.63 10.53
C VAL A 14 15.47 -4.45 10.03
N LYS A 15 16.30 -5.48 10.23
CA LYS A 15 17.72 -5.46 9.85
C LYS A 15 18.04 -6.30 8.63
N THR A 16 17.14 -7.20 8.26
CA THR A 16 17.36 -8.18 7.20
C THR A 16 16.20 -8.23 6.22
N GLU A 17 16.53 -8.19 4.95
CA GLU A 17 15.63 -8.46 3.82
C GLU A 17 16.30 -9.52 2.95
N LEU A 18 15.54 -10.53 2.52
CA LEU A 18 16.05 -11.52 1.58
C LEU A 18 15.98 -10.95 0.16
N ASP A 19 17.13 -10.62 -0.42
CA ASP A 19 17.26 -10.16 -1.80
C ASP A 19 18.46 -10.85 -2.48
N GLY A 20 18.27 -11.29 -3.73
CA GLY A 20 19.35 -11.93 -4.50
C GLY A 20 20.00 -13.16 -3.84
N GLY A 21 19.31 -13.81 -2.90
CA GLY A 21 19.85 -14.93 -2.11
C GLY A 21 20.73 -14.52 -0.92
N LEU A 22 20.72 -13.24 -0.54
CA LEU A 22 21.45 -12.66 0.59
C LEU A 22 20.48 -12.01 1.59
N LEU A 23 20.91 -11.87 2.84
CA LEU A 23 20.25 -11.00 3.81
C LEU A 23 20.91 -9.63 3.74
N ILE A 24 20.23 -8.66 3.14
CA ILE A 24 20.69 -7.29 2.94
C ILE A 24 20.04 -6.34 3.94
N GLU A 25 20.47 -5.08 3.94
CA GLU A 25 19.73 -4.02 4.63
C GLU A 25 18.41 -3.72 3.89
N PRO A 26 17.26 -3.70 4.59
CA PRO A 26 15.98 -3.52 3.93
C PRO A 26 15.82 -2.21 3.16
N HIS A 27 15.13 -2.25 2.03
CA HIS A 27 14.74 -1.07 1.25
C HIS A 27 13.69 -0.24 2.01
N GLU A 28 12.72 -0.89 2.64
CA GLU A 28 11.66 -0.26 3.45
C GLU A 28 12.17 0.19 4.83
N LYS A 29 12.97 1.27 4.85
CA LYS A 29 13.64 1.79 6.06
C LYS A 29 12.96 3.02 6.67
N PRO A 30 13.15 3.29 7.99
CA PRO A 30 12.50 4.43 8.67
C PRO A 30 12.79 5.80 8.06
N SER A 31 13.98 5.98 7.45
CA SER A 31 14.34 7.25 6.83
C SER A 31 13.43 7.65 5.67
N ARG A 32 12.72 6.71 5.03
CA ARG A 32 11.70 7.02 4.01
C ARG A 32 10.63 7.98 4.56
N ALA A 33 10.00 7.59 5.67
CA ALA A 33 8.93 8.37 6.29
C ALA A 33 9.47 9.68 6.87
N GLU A 34 10.67 9.68 7.46
CA GLU A 34 11.30 10.89 7.99
C GLU A 34 11.66 11.90 6.89
N THR A 35 12.17 11.45 5.74
CA THR A 35 12.47 12.31 4.60
C THR A 35 11.20 12.92 4.01
N ILE A 36 10.13 12.13 3.86
CA ILE A 36 8.83 12.66 3.40
C ILE A 36 8.28 13.68 4.40
N LEU A 37 8.27 13.36 5.70
CA LEU A 37 7.81 14.27 6.74
C LEU A 37 8.62 15.57 6.79
N SER A 38 9.94 15.49 6.62
CA SER A 38 10.82 16.66 6.53
C SER A 38 10.46 17.53 5.33
N ARG A 39 10.14 16.92 4.18
CA ARG A 39 9.69 17.65 3.00
C ARG A 39 8.31 18.29 3.22
N VAL A 40 7.34 17.57 3.80
CA VAL A 40 6.02 18.11 4.18
C VAL A 40 6.18 19.37 5.03
N LYS A 41 7.05 19.33 6.06
CA LYS A 41 7.34 20.47 6.93
C LYS A 41 8.00 21.62 6.18
N SER A 42 9.03 21.35 5.38
CA SER A 42 9.78 22.41 4.68
C SER A 42 8.98 23.08 3.56
N GLN A 43 7.99 22.40 2.98
CA GLN A 43 7.05 22.98 2.02
C GLN A 43 5.81 23.60 2.66
N ALA A 44 5.65 23.51 3.99
CA ALA A 44 4.47 23.98 4.70
C ALA A 44 3.14 23.49 4.07
N LEU A 45 3.11 22.21 3.65
CA LEU A 45 1.98 21.61 2.91
C LEU A 45 0.62 21.74 3.65
N GLY A 46 0.68 21.73 4.98
CA GLY A 46 -0.47 21.92 5.87
C GLY A 46 -0.18 21.43 7.29
N GLU A 47 -1.24 21.30 8.08
CA GLU A 47 -1.17 20.78 9.45
C GLU A 47 -0.72 19.30 9.47
N ILE A 48 0.09 18.93 10.46
CA ILE A 48 0.56 17.57 10.69
C ILE A 48 -0.08 17.04 11.97
N LEU A 49 -0.84 15.95 11.87
CA LEU A 49 -1.62 15.37 12.94
C LEU A 49 -1.07 14.00 13.34
N ALA A 50 -1.11 13.70 14.63
CA ALA A 50 -0.96 12.33 15.13
C ALA A 50 -2.25 11.54 14.86
N PRO A 51 -2.17 10.22 14.60
CA PRO A 51 -3.38 9.43 14.42
C PRO A 51 -4.16 9.23 15.72
N GLU A 52 -5.46 9.00 15.59
CA GLU A 52 -6.30 8.46 16.66
C GLU A 52 -6.18 6.93 16.73
N GLU A 53 -6.55 6.33 17.86
CA GLU A 53 -6.61 4.87 18.01
C GLU A 53 -8.02 4.36 17.69
N PHE A 54 -8.15 3.51 16.68
CA PHE A 54 -9.44 2.96 16.24
C PHE A 54 -9.67 1.51 16.68
N GLY A 55 -8.69 0.88 17.35
CA GLY A 55 -8.72 -0.54 17.68
C GLY A 55 -8.63 -1.43 16.45
N LEU A 56 -8.97 -2.71 16.61
CA LEU A 56 -8.83 -3.72 15.55
C LEU A 56 -10.10 -3.96 14.75
N GLU A 57 -11.24 -3.41 15.16
CA GLU A 57 -12.51 -3.66 14.47
C GLU A 57 -12.46 -3.22 13.00
N PRO A 58 -12.01 -1.99 12.64
CA PRO A 58 -11.90 -1.60 11.23
C PRO A 58 -10.90 -2.45 10.44
N VAL A 59 -9.79 -2.86 11.07
CA VAL A 59 -8.80 -3.76 10.46
C VAL A 59 -9.44 -5.11 10.12
N LYS A 60 -10.24 -5.67 11.03
CA LYS A 60 -10.94 -6.96 10.88
C LYS A 60 -12.12 -6.92 9.91
N ARG A 61 -12.51 -5.74 9.40
CA ARG A 61 -13.46 -5.63 8.28
C ARG A 61 -12.83 -6.03 6.94
N VAL A 62 -11.50 -6.01 6.88
CA VAL A 62 -10.71 -6.33 5.68
C VAL A 62 -9.87 -7.59 5.87
N HIS A 63 -9.20 -7.70 7.02
CA HIS A 63 -8.31 -8.81 7.32
C HIS A 63 -8.99 -9.86 8.19
N THR A 64 -8.66 -11.13 7.97
CA THR A 64 -9.22 -12.23 8.77
C THR A 64 -8.73 -12.14 10.21
N ALA A 65 -9.59 -12.54 11.16
CA ALA A 65 -9.25 -12.49 12.58
C ALA A 65 -8.01 -13.35 12.91
N ASP A 66 -7.90 -14.52 12.29
CA ASP A 66 -6.77 -15.45 12.50
C ASP A 66 -5.44 -14.86 12.02
N TYR A 67 -5.46 -14.15 10.88
CA TYR A 67 -4.28 -13.45 10.38
C TYR A 67 -3.86 -12.28 11.28
N VAL A 68 -4.82 -11.47 11.75
CA VAL A 68 -4.57 -10.39 12.71
C VAL A 68 -3.95 -10.94 14.00
N THR A 69 -4.50 -12.03 14.54
CA THR A 69 -3.94 -12.71 15.72
C THR A 69 -2.56 -13.30 15.44
N PHE A 70 -2.31 -13.85 14.25
CA PHE A 70 -0.98 -14.31 13.87
C PHE A 70 0.04 -13.17 13.90
N LEU A 71 -0.25 -12.03 13.26
CA LEU A 71 0.68 -10.88 13.22
C LEU A 71 0.99 -10.34 14.63
N GLU A 72 -0.01 -10.28 15.51
CA GLU A 72 0.16 -9.83 16.89
C GLU A 72 1.15 -10.69 17.68
N ASN A 73 1.11 -12.02 17.48
CA ASN A 73 1.88 -12.97 18.28
C ASN A 73 3.15 -13.48 17.58
N CYS A 74 3.31 -13.24 16.27
CA CYS A 74 4.34 -13.85 15.44
C CYS A 74 5.75 -13.69 16.01
N TRP A 75 6.13 -12.48 16.41
CA TRP A 75 7.48 -12.22 16.92
C TRP A 75 7.75 -12.91 18.26
N GLU A 76 6.79 -12.84 19.19
CA GLU A 76 6.94 -13.47 20.51
C GLU A 76 7.03 -14.99 20.38
N GLU A 77 6.21 -15.61 19.53
CA GLU A 77 6.24 -17.05 19.27
C GLU A 77 7.53 -17.49 18.57
N TRP A 78 8.05 -16.67 17.64
CA TRP A 78 9.31 -16.93 16.96
C TRP A 78 10.49 -16.96 17.92
N VAL A 79 10.58 -15.95 18.81
CA VAL A 79 11.62 -15.86 19.85
C VAL A 79 11.46 -17.00 20.87
N ALA A 80 10.23 -17.28 21.32
CA ALA A 80 9.95 -18.36 22.27
C ALA A 80 10.32 -19.75 21.72
N ALA A 81 10.34 -19.90 20.40
CA ALA A 81 10.79 -21.12 19.72
C ALA A 81 12.31 -21.17 19.46
N ASP A 82 13.10 -20.30 20.09
CA ASP A 82 14.58 -20.23 20.06
C ASP A 82 15.18 -19.93 18.67
N LYS A 83 14.44 -19.18 17.83
CA LYS A 83 14.98 -18.69 16.56
C LYS A 83 15.82 -17.44 16.77
N ARG A 84 16.99 -17.39 16.13
CA ARG A 84 18.02 -16.35 16.35
C ARG A 84 17.99 -15.18 15.37
N GLY A 85 17.41 -15.38 14.18
CA GLY A 85 17.23 -14.34 13.16
C GLY A 85 15.88 -13.66 13.26
N GLU A 86 15.60 -12.70 12.37
CA GLU A 86 14.24 -12.18 12.19
C GLU A 86 13.32 -13.27 11.63
N ALA A 87 12.01 -13.12 11.83
CA ALA A 87 11.03 -14.10 11.36
C ALA A 87 10.88 -13.97 9.84
N ILE A 88 11.42 -14.96 9.12
CA ILE A 88 11.41 -15.08 7.66
C ILE A 88 10.81 -16.45 7.28
N PRO A 89 9.78 -16.50 6.41
CA PRO A 89 9.24 -17.78 5.95
C PRO A 89 10.27 -18.52 5.09
N THR A 90 10.38 -19.84 5.31
CA THR A 90 11.32 -20.70 4.57
C THR A 90 10.64 -21.77 3.72
N PHE A 91 9.35 -21.98 3.94
CA PHE A 91 8.48 -22.87 3.19
C PHE A 91 7.05 -22.35 3.27
N TRP A 92 6.22 -22.68 2.28
CA TRP A 92 4.86 -22.18 2.13
C TRP A 92 3.94 -23.26 1.57
N VAL A 93 2.66 -22.93 1.37
CA VAL A 93 1.72 -23.83 0.70
C VAL A 93 2.03 -23.89 -0.80
N GLY A 94 2.87 -24.83 -1.20
CA GLY A 94 3.22 -25.05 -2.60
C GLY A 94 2.07 -25.64 -3.42
N ARG A 95 2.17 -25.57 -4.77
CA ARG A 95 1.19 -26.18 -5.68
C ARG A 95 0.98 -27.66 -5.37
N GLY A 96 -0.27 -28.07 -5.17
CA GLY A 96 -0.65 -29.44 -4.81
C GLY A 96 -0.62 -29.75 -3.31
N MET A 97 -0.19 -28.81 -2.46
CA MET A 97 -0.28 -28.92 -1.01
C MET A 97 -1.67 -28.48 -0.51
N ARG A 98 -1.98 -28.82 0.74
CA ARG A 98 -3.27 -28.49 1.35
C ARG A 98 -3.23 -27.09 1.95
N HIS A 99 -4.26 -26.29 1.68
CA HIS A 99 -4.49 -25.02 2.36
C HIS A 99 -5.04 -25.26 3.78
N ARG A 100 -4.16 -25.70 4.70
CA ARG A 100 -4.50 -26.02 6.08
C ARG A 100 -3.51 -25.38 7.04
N VAL A 101 -3.99 -24.46 7.87
CA VAL A 101 -3.20 -23.76 8.88
C VAL A 101 -2.48 -24.77 9.81
N PRO A 102 -1.14 -24.72 9.90
CA PRO A 102 -0.38 -25.53 10.86
C PRO A 102 -0.40 -24.88 12.26
N LYS A 103 -0.03 -25.65 13.28
CA LYS A 103 0.12 -25.12 14.65
C LYS A 103 1.47 -24.44 14.86
N ASP A 104 2.51 -25.00 14.25
CA ASP A 104 3.89 -24.54 14.35
C ASP A 104 4.08 -23.14 13.74
N ILE A 105 5.00 -22.36 14.30
CA ILE A 105 5.24 -20.97 13.91
C ILE A 105 5.87 -20.86 12.53
N ASP A 106 6.84 -21.72 12.18
CA ASP A 106 7.48 -21.68 10.87
C ASP A 106 6.46 -21.99 9.76
N GLY A 107 5.58 -22.96 10.02
CA GLY A 107 4.48 -23.28 9.12
C GLY A 107 3.43 -22.16 8.98
N ARG A 108 3.08 -21.47 10.07
CA ARG A 108 2.11 -20.35 10.00
C ARG A 108 2.70 -19.14 9.29
N LEU A 109 3.98 -18.85 9.53
CA LEU A 109 4.71 -17.79 8.84
C LEU A 109 4.68 -18.00 7.32
N GLY A 110 4.88 -19.24 6.86
CA GLY A 110 4.71 -19.63 5.46
C GLY A 110 3.28 -19.66 4.94
N PHE A 111 2.30 -19.96 5.79
CA PHE A 111 0.88 -19.99 5.42
C PHE A 111 0.32 -18.59 5.19
N TYR A 112 0.75 -17.62 5.99
CA TYR A 112 0.29 -16.23 5.95
C TYR A 112 1.21 -15.29 5.16
N SER A 113 2.07 -15.81 4.29
CA SER A 113 3.00 -15.00 3.47
C SER A 113 2.97 -15.37 1.99
N MET A 114 3.32 -14.41 1.14
CA MET A 114 3.56 -14.64 -0.30
C MET A 114 5.01 -14.44 -0.73
N GLY A 115 5.88 -13.94 0.17
CA GLY A 115 7.29 -13.66 -0.09
C GLY A 115 8.12 -13.80 1.17
N ALA A 116 9.45 -13.87 1.01
CA ALA A 116 10.41 -14.04 2.10
C ALA A 116 11.34 -12.84 2.28
N ASP A 117 11.16 -11.77 1.51
CA ASP A 117 11.84 -10.48 1.62
C ASP A 117 11.34 -9.64 2.83
N SER A 118 10.17 -9.97 3.36
CA SER A 118 9.43 -9.15 4.31
C SER A 118 9.58 -9.64 5.74
N SER A 119 10.77 -9.51 6.32
CA SER A 119 11.04 -9.93 7.69
C SER A 119 10.06 -9.33 8.72
N ILE A 120 9.68 -10.14 9.71
CA ILE A 120 8.99 -9.71 10.93
C ILE A 120 9.99 -9.66 12.08
N SER A 121 10.01 -8.53 12.79
CA SER A 121 10.81 -8.33 14.00
C SER A 121 10.03 -7.60 15.09
N GLU A 122 10.65 -7.43 16.26
CA GLU A 122 10.10 -6.64 17.36
C GLU A 122 9.58 -5.29 16.87
N GLY A 123 8.36 -4.90 17.26
CA GLY A 123 7.78 -3.62 16.88
C GLY A 123 7.04 -3.61 15.53
N THR A 124 7.12 -4.69 14.73
CA THR A 124 6.41 -4.77 13.44
C THR A 124 4.90 -4.67 13.61
N TRP A 125 4.34 -5.38 14.59
CA TRP A 125 2.91 -5.32 14.92
C TRP A 125 2.48 -3.89 15.29
N GLU A 126 3.19 -3.23 16.21
CA GLU A 126 2.84 -1.90 16.67
C GLU A 126 2.95 -0.85 15.56
N ALA A 127 3.96 -0.95 14.69
CA ALA A 127 4.10 -0.08 13.54
C ALA A 127 2.99 -0.30 12.51
N ALA A 128 2.65 -1.56 12.18
CA ALA A 128 1.56 -1.88 11.26
C ALA A 128 0.20 -1.36 11.78
N ARG A 129 -0.08 -1.53 13.07
CA ARG A 129 -1.26 -0.93 13.72
C ARG A 129 -1.27 0.59 13.64
N ALA A 130 -0.13 1.23 13.92
CA ALA A 130 -0.01 2.67 13.81
C ALA A 130 -0.25 3.16 12.36
N SER A 131 0.25 2.42 11.36
CA SER A 131 0.03 2.72 9.94
C SER A 131 -1.45 2.65 9.55
N ALA A 132 -2.17 1.63 10.01
CA ALA A 132 -3.61 1.51 9.81
C ALA A 132 -4.39 2.66 10.47
N ASN A 133 -4.01 3.07 11.69
CA ASN A 133 -4.59 4.22 12.39
C ASN A 133 -4.28 5.56 11.68
N VAL A 134 -3.11 5.70 11.04
CA VAL A 134 -2.79 6.86 10.18
C VAL A 134 -3.77 6.94 9.01
N ALA A 135 -4.00 5.82 8.31
CA ALA A 135 -4.99 5.72 7.23
C ALA A 135 -6.42 6.05 7.71
N LEU A 136 -6.88 5.45 8.81
CA LEU A 136 -8.21 5.70 9.37
C LEU A 136 -8.42 7.14 9.85
N THR A 137 -7.38 7.77 10.38
CA THR A 137 -7.47 9.19 10.77
C THR A 137 -7.59 10.08 9.52
N ALA A 138 -6.82 9.80 8.46
CA ALA A 138 -6.94 10.52 7.20
C ALA A 138 -8.32 10.33 6.55
N GLN A 139 -8.85 9.11 6.59
CA GLN A 139 -10.23 8.80 6.20
C GLN A 139 -11.25 9.64 6.96
N LYS A 140 -11.13 9.67 8.30
CA LYS A 140 -12.03 10.44 9.18
C LYS A 140 -12.00 11.94 8.86
N LEU A 141 -10.83 12.50 8.52
CA LEU A 141 -10.71 13.90 8.10
C LEU A 141 -11.52 14.17 6.82
N VAL A 142 -11.38 13.30 5.82
CA VAL A 142 -12.06 13.46 4.53
C VAL A 142 -13.58 13.23 4.66
N ALA A 143 -14.00 12.20 5.38
CA ALA A 143 -15.42 11.98 5.72
C ALA A 143 -16.00 13.14 6.57
N GLY A 144 -15.16 13.83 7.35
CA GLY A 144 -15.50 15.02 8.12
C GLY A 144 -15.56 16.33 7.31
N GLY A 145 -15.28 16.29 6.00
CA GLY A 145 -15.43 17.42 5.09
C GLY A 145 -14.14 18.02 4.55
N GLU A 146 -12.96 17.48 4.91
CA GLU A 146 -11.72 17.85 4.22
C GLU A 146 -11.76 17.33 2.78
N ARG A 147 -11.32 18.16 1.82
CA ARG A 147 -11.27 17.74 0.40
C ARG A 147 -10.29 16.58 0.20
N ALA A 148 -9.15 16.63 0.87
CA ALA A 148 -8.16 15.57 0.84
C ALA A 148 -7.30 15.52 2.11
N ALA A 149 -6.74 14.35 2.38
CA ALA A 149 -5.78 14.13 3.44
C ALA A 149 -4.67 13.17 2.99
N PHE A 150 -3.45 13.44 3.46
CA PHE A 150 -2.30 12.57 3.23
C PHE A 150 -2.02 11.69 4.46
N ALA A 151 -2.22 10.39 4.32
CA ALA A 151 -1.86 9.39 5.30
C ALA A 151 -0.41 8.93 5.04
N LEU A 152 0.55 9.44 5.81
CA LEU A 152 1.96 9.09 5.70
C LEU A 152 2.21 7.73 6.39
N CYS A 153 1.65 6.69 5.80
CA CYS A 153 1.70 5.30 6.24
C CYS A 153 3.12 4.73 6.14
N ARG A 154 3.53 3.99 7.18
CA ARG A 154 4.72 3.12 7.18
C ARG A 154 4.58 2.10 8.33
N PRO A 155 4.64 0.78 8.07
CA PRO A 155 4.84 0.12 6.77
C PRO A 155 3.73 0.39 5.74
N PRO A 156 4.00 0.18 4.43
CA PRO A 156 3.00 0.25 3.36
C PRO A 156 1.94 -0.87 3.51
N GLY A 157 0.97 -0.92 2.60
CA GLY A 157 -0.17 -1.82 2.73
C GLY A 157 -0.67 -2.56 1.48
N HIS A 158 -0.49 -2.04 0.27
CA HIS A 158 -1.23 -2.53 -0.91
C HIS A 158 -0.98 -4.02 -1.30
N HIS A 159 0.11 -4.62 -0.82
CA HIS A 159 0.42 -6.04 -1.02
C HIS A 159 -0.24 -6.96 0.00
N ALA A 160 -0.75 -6.46 1.13
CA ALA A 160 -1.38 -7.31 2.13
C ALA A 160 -2.80 -7.75 1.66
N HIS A 161 -3.02 -9.05 1.58
CA HIS A 161 -4.34 -9.66 1.33
C HIS A 161 -5.14 -9.71 2.63
N ALA A 162 -6.35 -10.25 2.59
CA ALA A 162 -7.14 -10.50 3.80
C ALA A 162 -6.37 -11.34 4.85
N ASP A 163 -5.53 -12.28 4.42
CA ASP A 163 -4.76 -13.18 5.28
C ASP A 163 -3.32 -13.44 4.82
N VAL A 164 -2.73 -12.56 4.00
CA VAL A 164 -1.35 -12.75 3.50
C VAL A 164 -0.56 -11.45 3.63
N PHE A 165 0.64 -11.51 4.23
CA PHE A 165 1.62 -10.43 4.23
C PHE A 165 2.70 -10.66 3.15
N GLY A 166 3.40 -9.59 2.75
CA GLY A 166 4.47 -9.63 1.76
C GLY A 166 4.70 -8.26 1.13
N GLY A 167 5.77 -8.09 0.35
CA GLY A 167 6.11 -6.79 -0.25
C GLY A 167 6.16 -5.67 0.78
N TYR A 168 6.73 -5.96 1.95
CA TYR A 168 6.82 -5.09 3.13
C TYR A 168 5.49 -4.73 3.82
N CYS A 169 4.36 -5.21 3.31
CA CYS A 169 3.01 -4.88 3.77
C CYS A 169 2.46 -5.92 4.76
N PHE A 170 1.74 -5.45 5.80
CA PHE A 170 1.11 -6.31 6.81
C PHE A 170 -0.40 -6.06 6.93
N PHE A 171 -0.80 -4.79 6.96
CA PHE A 171 -2.20 -4.39 6.84
C PHE A 171 -2.37 -3.53 5.61
N ASN A 172 -3.46 -3.74 4.88
CA ASN A 172 -3.77 -3.00 3.68
C ASN A 172 -4.44 -1.69 4.04
N ASN A 173 -3.62 -0.65 4.21
CA ASN A 173 -4.04 0.68 4.64
C ASN A 173 -5.07 1.30 3.67
N ALA A 174 -4.87 1.11 2.36
CA ALA A 174 -5.80 1.58 1.33
C ALA A 174 -7.15 0.85 1.40
N ALA A 175 -7.14 -0.47 1.55
CA ALA A 175 -8.36 -1.26 1.68
C ALA A 175 -9.12 -0.96 2.98
N ILE A 176 -8.41 -0.80 4.11
CA ILE A 176 -9.01 -0.39 5.39
C ILE A 176 -9.67 0.99 5.25
N THR A 177 -9.02 1.93 4.56
CA THR A 177 -9.56 3.27 4.28
C THR A 177 -10.85 3.16 3.44
N ALA A 178 -10.83 2.38 2.35
CA ALA A 178 -12.00 2.18 1.50
C ALA A 178 -13.16 1.53 2.26
N GLN A 179 -12.89 0.48 3.03
CA GLN A 179 -13.90 -0.20 3.83
C GLN A 179 -14.48 0.71 4.92
N ALA A 180 -13.69 1.61 5.51
CA ALA A 180 -14.18 2.59 6.47
C ALA A 180 -15.15 3.62 5.83
N PHE A 181 -14.90 4.06 4.59
CA PHE A 181 -15.88 4.85 3.85
C PHE A 181 -17.18 4.05 3.59
N ARG A 182 -17.05 2.79 3.17
CA ARG A 182 -18.20 1.89 2.94
C ARG A 182 -19.06 1.72 4.19
N ASP A 183 -18.42 1.46 5.33
CA ASP A 183 -19.06 1.30 6.64
C ASP A 183 -19.71 2.63 7.13
N GLN A 184 -19.29 3.78 6.60
CA GLN A 184 -19.89 5.10 6.86
C GLN A 184 -20.98 5.50 5.86
N GLY A 185 -21.37 4.61 4.95
CA GLY A 185 -22.52 4.80 4.05
C GLY A 185 -22.19 5.32 2.65
N TYR A 186 -20.91 5.46 2.29
CA TYR A 186 -20.51 5.75 0.90
C TYR A 186 -20.76 4.50 0.07
N GLU A 187 -21.74 4.47 -0.84
CA GLU A 187 -22.13 3.31 -1.63
C GLU A 187 -21.06 2.82 -2.61
N ARG A 188 -20.27 3.74 -3.18
CA ARG A 188 -19.21 3.42 -4.15
C ARG A 188 -17.91 4.12 -3.79
N VAL A 189 -16.83 3.36 -3.74
CA VAL A 189 -15.49 3.86 -3.44
C VAL A 189 -14.51 3.37 -4.51
N ALA A 190 -13.58 4.21 -4.95
CA ALA A 190 -12.53 3.77 -5.87
C ALA A 190 -11.16 3.79 -5.18
N ILE A 191 -10.33 2.81 -5.49
CA ILE A 191 -8.92 2.77 -5.13
C ILE A 191 -8.12 2.84 -6.43
N LEU A 192 -7.29 3.88 -6.56
CA LEU A 192 -6.34 4.06 -7.65
C LEU A 192 -4.93 3.83 -7.10
N ASP A 193 -4.32 2.73 -7.52
CA ASP A 193 -2.95 2.39 -7.17
C ASP A 193 -2.00 2.87 -8.26
N VAL A 194 -1.08 3.77 -7.88
CA VAL A 194 -0.07 4.39 -8.75
C VAL A 194 1.35 4.05 -8.31
N ASP A 195 1.50 3.12 -7.37
CA ASP A 195 2.78 2.48 -7.06
C ASP A 195 3.32 1.73 -8.28
N PHE A 196 4.64 1.58 -8.37
CA PHE A 196 5.26 0.82 -9.46
C PHE A 196 4.79 -0.64 -9.50
N HIS A 197 4.52 -1.23 -8.33
CA HIS A 197 4.11 -2.61 -8.19
C HIS A 197 2.59 -2.75 -8.19
N HIS A 198 2.11 -3.91 -8.63
CA HIS A 198 0.70 -4.21 -8.55
C HIS A 198 0.23 -4.31 -7.10
N GLY A 199 -0.84 -3.59 -6.76
CA GLY A 199 -1.55 -3.70 -5.48
C GLY A 199 -2.35 -5.01 -5.35
N ASN A 200 -1.68 -6.16 -5.44
CA ASN A 200 -2.30 -7.48 -5.47
C ASN A 200 -3.14 -7.80 -4.24
N GLY A 201 -2.75 -7.32 -3.06
CA GLY A 201 -3.54 -7.47 -1.85
C GLY A 201 -4.85 -6.69 -1.95
N THR A 202 -4.77 -5.45 -2.43
CA THR A 202 -5.95 -4.61 -2.65
C THR A 202 -6.89 -5.23 -3.67
N GLN A 203 -6.36 -5.69 -4.81
CA GLN A 203 -7.15 -6.39 -5.82
C GLN A 203 -7.88 -7.60 -5.21
N ALA A 204 -7.16 -8.47 -4.50
CA ALA A 204 -7.74 -9.69 -3.94
C ALA A 204 -8.83 -9.42 -2.89
N ILE A 205 -8.67 -8.39 -2.06
CA ILE A 205 -9.66 -8.03 -1.02
C ILE A 205 -11.02 -7.63 -1.62
N PHE A 206 -11.03 -7.05 -2.82
CA PHE A 206 -12.24 -6.53 -3.46
C PHE A 206 -12.60 -7.27 -4.76
N TYR A 207 -11.94 -8.39 -5.07
CA TYR A 207 -12.01 -9.01 -6.40
C TYR A 207 -13.41 -9.48 -6.79
N ASP A 208 -14.20 -9.90 -5.80
CA ASP A 208 -15.57 -10.38 -5.96
C ASP A 208 -16.64 -9.29 -5.73
N ARG A 209 -16.23 -8.02 -5.62
CA ARG A 209 -17.09 -6.90 -5.19
C ARG A 209 -17.22 -5.80 -6.24
N SER A 210 -18.44 -5.29 -6.41
CA SER A 210 -18.71 -4.15 -7.30
C SER A 210 -18.81 -2.79 -6.60
N ASP A 211 -18.82 -2.77 -5.27
CA ASP A 211 -18.98 -1.56 -4.46
C ASP A 211 -17.65 -0.82 -4.23
N VAL A 212 -16.53 -1.49 -4.48
CA VAL A 212 -15.19 -0.92 -4.47
C VAL A 212 -14.51 -1.21 -5.81
N LEU A 213 -14.20 -0.17 -6.58
CA LEU A 213 -13.44 -0.29 -7.82
C LEU A 213 -11.94 -0.26 -7.54
N THR A 214 -11.20 -1.27 -7.98
CA THR A 214 -9.74 -1.33 -7.88
C THR A 214 -9.10 -1.11 -9.24
N ILE A 215 -8.17 -0.16 -9.34
CA ILE A 215 -7.39 0.11 -10.54
C ILE A 215 -5.92 0.22 -10.17
N SER A 216 -5.03 -0.41 -10.92
CA SER A 216 -3.58 -0.33 -10.68
C SER A 216 -2.79 -0.12 -11.97
N LEU A 217 -1.79 0.77 -11.92
CA LEU A 217 -0.85 1.04 -13.00
C LEU A 217 0.55 0.58 -12.59
N HIS A 218 1.03 -0.52 -13.14
CA HIS A 218 2.24 -1.17 -12.62
C HIS A 218 3.12 -1.78 -13.71
N GLY A 219 4.35 -2.12 -13.32
CA GLY A 219 5.27 -2.87 -14.17
C GLY A 219 4.73 -4.27 -14.45
N ASP A 220 5.05 -4.80 -15.64
CA ASP A 220 4.65 -6.14 -16.06
C ASP A 220 4.94 -7.23 -15.01
N PRO A 221 3.92 -7.90 -14.45
CA PRO A 221 4.11 -8.98 -13.48
C PRO A 221 4.99 -10.12 -14.01
N ASP A 222 5.03 -10.35 -15.33
CA ASP A 222 5.98 -11.33 -15.90
C ASP A 222 7.45 -10.97 -15.61
N LEU A 223 7.74 -9.72 -15.26
CA LEU A 223 9.07 -9.18 -15.05
C LEU A 223 9.34 -8.74 -13.62
N VAL A 224 8.33 -8.31 -12.86
CA VAL A 224 8.47 -7.73 -11.52
C VAL A 224 7.45 -8.23 -10.51
N PHE A 225 7.78 -8.06 -9.24
CA PHE A 225 6.89 -8.35 -8.11
C PHE A 225 5.53 -7.65 -8.33
N PRO A 226 4.39 -8.32 -8.06
CA PRO A 226 4.21 -9.56 -7.31
C PRO A 226 4.20 -10.86 -8.13
N HIS A 227 4.50 -10.80 -9.43
CA HIS A 227 4.62 -11.91 -10.38
C HIS A 227 3.38 -12.76 -10.69
N PHE A 228 2.49 -12.95 -9.72
CA PHE A 228 1.41 -13.93 -9.81
C PHE A 228 0.02 -13.29 -9.82
N LEU A 229 -0.03 -11.96 -9.92
CA LEU A 229 -1.24 -11.16 -10.05
C LEU A 229 -0.88 -9.82 -10.69
N GLY A 230 -1.86 -9.17 -11.32
CA GLY A 230 -1.68 -7.88 -12.01
C GLY A 230 -1.82 -7.98 -13.52
N PHE A 231 -2.16 -9.15 -14.07
CA PHE A 231 -2.33 -9.28 -15.52
C PHE A 231 -3.60 -8.53 -16.00
N GLU A 232 -3.60 -8.04 -17.25
CA GLU A 232 -4.68 -7.20 -17.78
C GLU A 232 -6.02 -7.96 -17.92
N GLU A 233 -5.99 -9.29 -18.07
CA GLU A 233 -7.19 -10.14 -18.14
C GLU A 233 -7.92 -10.34 -16.81
N GLU A 234 -7.34 -9.89 -15.70
CA GLU A 234 -7.90 -10.05 -14.36
C GLU A 234 -8.94 -8.98 -14.07
N THR A 235 -10.15 -9.11 -14.62
CA THR A 235 -11.18 -8.05 -14.58
C THR A 235 -12.11 -8.10 -13.37
N GLY A 236 -11.88 -9.02 -12.43
CA GLY A 236 -12.75 -9.29 -11.26
C GLY A 236 -13.47 -10.62 -11.41
N GLU A 237 -14.25 -11.01 -10.41
CA GLU A 237 -15.06 -12.24 -10.46
C GLU A 237 -16.45 -12.06 -9.86
N GLY A 238 -17.42 -12.88 -10.26
CA GLY A 238 -18.76 -12.85 -9.68
C GLY A 238 -19.43 -11.49 -9.81
N GLU A 239 -19.82 -10.88 -8.68
CA GLU A 239 -20.39 -9.52 -8.68
C GLU A 239 -19.34 -8.45 -9.00
N GLY A 240 -18.06 -8.72 -8.74
CA GLY A 240 -16.93 -7.84 -9.05
C GLY A 240 -16.44 -7.89 -10.50
N GLU A 241 -17.04 -8.71 -11.37
CA GLU A 241 -16.67 -8.76 -12.79
C GLU A 241 -16.77 -7.36 -13.45
N GLY A 242 -15.65 -6.93 -14.03
CA GLY A 242 -15.48 -5.60 -14.62
C GLY A 242 -15.13 -4.50 -13.61
N TYR A 243 -15.00 -4.79 -12.31
CA TYR A 243 -14.66 -3.83 -11.24
C TYR A 243 -13.21 -3.91 -10.75
N ASN A 244 -12.36 -4.70 -11.42
CA ASN A 244 -10.91 -4.58 -11.35
C ASN A 244 -10.34 -4.16 -12.72
N LEU A 245 -9.31 -3.31 -12.71
CA LEU A 245 -8.59 -2.90 -13.93
C LEU A 245 -7.09 -2.82 -13.67
N ASN A 246 -6.33 -3.69 -14.33
CA ASN A 246 -4.88 -3.62 -14.36
C ASN A 246 -4.42 -2.95 -15.65
N ILE A 247 -3.45 -2.04 -15.54
CA ILE A 247 -2.80 -1.38 -16.68
C ILE A 247 -1.31 -1.64 -16.57
N VAL A 248 -0.80 -2.41 -17.51
CA VAL A 248 0.54 -2.99 -17.42
C VAL A 248 1.52 -2.25 -18.33
N TYR A 249 2.76 -2.07 -17.85
CA TYR A 249 3.79 -1.36 -18.60
C TYR A 249 5.13 -2.10 -18.65
N PRO A 250 5.83 -2.04 -19.79
CA PRO A 250 7.16 -2.61 -19.92
C PRO A 250 8.24 -1.74 -19.25
N PRO A 251 9.48 -2.27 -19.12
CA PRO A 251 10.63 -1.51 -18.65
C PRO A 251 10.90 -0.23 -19.45
N GLY A 252 11.36 0.81 -18.75
CA GLY A 252 11.74 2.09 -19.34
C GLY A 252 10.55 3.01 -19.66
N THR A 253 9.33 2.68 -19.22
CA THR A 253 8.13 3.47 -19.49
C THR A 253 8.25 4.90 -18.93
N PRO A 254 8.21 5.95 -19.79
CA PRO A 254 8.24 7.34 -19.35
C PRO A 254 6.83 7.84 -18.99
N TYR A 255 6.76 8.98 -18.30
CA TYR A 255 5.47 9.61 -17.95
C TYR A 255 4.56 9.85 -19.17
N SER A 256 5.11 10.18 -20.34
CA SER A 256 4.31 10.40 -21.57
C SER A 256 3.54 9.16 -22.03
N LYS A 257 3.94 7.97 -21.61
CA LYS A 257 3.22 6.71 -21.84
C LYS A 257 2.39 6.31 -20.62
N TRP A 258 2.99 6.38 -19.43
CA TRP A 258 2.31 6.05 -18.18
C TRP A 258 1.04 6.90 -17.94
N SER A 259 1.09 8.19 -18.28
CA SER A 259 -0.05 9.11 -18.15
C SER A 259 -1.22 8.77 -19.09
N MET A 260 -1.00 8.00 -20.16
CA MET A 260 -2.11 7.54 -21.02
C MET A 260 -2.98 6.50 -20.31
N GLY A 261 -2.38 5.60 -19.54
CA GLY A 261 -3.17 4.70 -18.70
C GLY A 261 -3.72 5.40 -17.47
N LEU A 262 -3.06 6.44 -16.94
CA LEU A 262 -3.67 7.27 -15.89
C LEU A 262 -4.97 7.89 -16.40
N GLU A 263 -4.98 8.38 -17.63
CA GLU A 263 -6.19 8.92 -18.24
C GLU A 263 -7.27 7.85 -18.42
N THR A 264 -6.88 6.63 -18.81
CA THR A 264 -7.79 5.48 -18.90
C THR A 264 -8.40 5.13 -17.54
N ALA A 265 -7.57 5.10 -16.49
CA ALA A 265 -8.00 4.88 -15.11
C ALA A 265 -8.96 5.99 -14.64
N CYS A 266 -8.65 7.25 -14.93
CA CYS A 266 -9.51 8.37 -14.58
C CYS A 266 -10.88 8.29 -15.28
N GLN A 267 -10.93 7.94 -16.57
CA GLN A 267 -12.19 7.72 -17.28
C GLN A 267 -13.01 6.56 -16.68
N ARG A 268 -12.32 5.49 -16.25
CA ARG A 268 -12.95 4.35 -15.57
C ARG A 268 -13.55 4.76 -14.22
N ILE A 269 -12.87 5.62 -13.47
CA ILE A 269 -13.34 6.21 -12.20
C ILE A 269 -14.54 7.12 -12.45
N GLU A 270 -14.47 8.03 -13.42
CA GLU A 270 -15.56 8.94 -13.80
C GLU A 270 -16.82 8.18 -14.20
N THR A 271 -16.67 7.06 -14.91
CA THR A 271 -17.79 6.18 -15.29
C THR A 271 -18.39 5.46 -14.08
N PHE A 272 -17.55 5.02 -13.15
CA PHE A 272 -17.99 4.35 -11.91
C PHE A 272 -18.73 5.30 -10.95
N ARG A 273 -18.40 6.60 -10.99
CA ARG A 273 -18.97 7.65 -10.12
C ARG A 273 -18.89 7.25 -8.64
N PRO A 274 -17.67 7.02 -8.10
CA PRO A 274 -17.49 6.81 -6.68
C PRO A 274 -17.77 8.10 -5.90
N GLU A 275 -17.99 7.97 -4.61
CA GLU A 275 -18.23 9.07 -3.68
C GLU A 275 -16.96 9.45 -2.91
N ALA A 276 -15.95 8.58 -2.90
CA ALA A 276 -14.61 8.82 -2.35
C ALA A 276 -13.54 8.10 -3.18
N LEU A 277 -12.34 8.67 -3.19
CA LEU A 277 -11.16 8.10 -3.84
C LEU A 277 -10.07 7.82 -2.79
N ILE A 278 -9.46 6.66 -2.90
CA ILE A 278 -8.21 6.35 -2.22
C ILE A 278 -7.13 6.25 -3.29
N VAL A 279 -6.01 6.93 -3.07
CA VAL A 279 -4.83 6.80 -3.93
C VAL A 279 -3.74 6.08 -3.14
N ALA A 280 -3.47 4.84 -3.51
CA ALA A 280 -2.30 4.11 -3.04
C ALA A 280 -1.07 4.67 -3.78
N LEU A 281 -0.31 5.52 -3.08
CA LEU A 281 0.75 6.32 -3.64
C LEU A 281 2.12 5.72 -3.36
N GLY A 282 2.68 5.02 -4.35
CA GLY A 282 4.11 4.77 -4.46
C GLY A 282 4.81 5.83 -5.33
N VAL A 283 6.05 6.14 -5.00
CA VAL A 283 6.92 7.00 -5.83
C VAL A 283 8.16 6.26 -6.35
N ASP A 284 8.09 4.94 -6.33
CA ASP A 284 9.04 4.02 -6.96
C ASP A 284 8.87 3.93 -8.48
N THR A 285 7.87 4.61 -9.04
CA THR A 285 7.79 4.89 -10.48
C THR A 285 8.89 5.85 -10.98
N PHE A 286 9.70 6.40 -10.05
CA PHE A 286 10.77 7.36 -10.29
C PHE A 286 11.95 6.79 -11.09
N GLU A 287 12.58 7.60 -11.93
CA GLU A 287 13.61 7.17 -12.88
C GLU A 287 14.89 6.62 -12.24
N GLU A 288 15.17 6.99 -10.99
CA GLU A 288 16.31 6.54 -10.18
C GLU A 288 15.93 5.60 -9.03
N ASP A 289 14.68 5.13 -8.96
CA ASP A 289 14.30 4.15 -7.94
C ASP A 289 15.11 2.84 -8.09
N PRO A 290 15.69 2.29 -7.01
CA PRO A 290 16.66 1.20 -7.10
C PRO A 290 16.06 -0.16 -7.43
N ILE A 291 14.74 -0.35 -7.26
CA ILE A 291 14.09 -1.66 -7.43
C ILE A 291 13.02 -1.65 -8.52
N SER A 292 12.94 -0.56 -9.29
CA SER A 292 11.87 -0.32 -10.27
C SER A 292 12.44 0.10 -11.62
N PHE A 293 11.64 -0.02 -12.68
CA PHE A 293 12.13 0.21 -14.05
C PHE A 293 11.41 1.31 -14.83
N PHE A 294 10.52 2.08 -14.21
CA PHE A 294 9.90 3.25 -14.85
C PHE A 294 10.85 4.45 -14.93
N LYS A 295 10.39 5.50 -15.63
CA LYS A 295 11.16 6.71 -15.95
C LYS A 295 10.36 7.98 -15.69
N LEU A 296 9.57 8.03 -14.62
CA LEU A 296 8.95 9.28 -14.17
C LEU A 296 9.99 10.17 -13.51
N ARG A 297 9.87 11.48 -13.72
CA ARG A 297 10.74 12.49 -13.11
C ARG A 297 10.02 13.18 -11.97
N SER A 298 10.76 13.86 -11.09
CA SER A 298 10.17 14.58 -9.96
C SER A 298 9.06 15.56 -10.36
N ALA A 299 9.19 16.22 -11.51
CA ALA A 299 8.18 17.15 -12.03
C ALA A 299 6.90 16.46 -12.52
N ASP A 300 6.96 15.18 -12.91
CA ASP A 300 5.79 14.43 -13.38
C ASP A 300 4.81 14.15 -12.22
N TYR A 301 5.30 14.06 -10.99
CA TYR A 301 4.45 13.91 -9.81
C TYR A 301 3.54 15.12 -9.55
N LEU A 302 3.96 16.34 -9.94
CA LEU A 302 3.07 17.52 -9.91
C LEU A 302 1.91 17.34 -10.90
N ALA A 303 2.20 16.78 -12.08
CA ALA A 303 1.18 16.52 -13.11
C ALA A 303 0.23 15.39 -12.70
N LEU A 304 0.74 14.35 -12.04
CA LEU A 304 -0.06 13.28 -11.44
C LEU A 304 -1.05 13.84 -10.41
N GLY A 305 -0.55 14.58 -9.42
CA GLY A 305 -1.39 15.21 -8.39
C GLY A 305 -2.48 16.09 -8.98
N LYS A 306 -2.11 16.93 -9.95
CA LYS A 306 -3.05 17.80 -10.67
C LYS A 306 -4.10 17.01 -11.46
N ARG A 307 -3.75 15.87 -12.07
CA ARG A 307 -4.73 15.07 -12.81
C ARG A 307 -5.72 14.37 -11.87
N ILE A 308 -5.27 13.93 -10.70
CA ILE A 308 -6.14 13.34 -9.68
C ILE A 308 -7.08 14.40 -9.10
N GLU A 309 -6.59 15.63 -8.86
CA GLU A 309 -7.40 16.78 -8.43
C GLU A 309 -8.62 17.01 -9.31
N GLN A 310 -8.43 16.91 -10.63
CA GLN A 310 -9.46 17.13 -11.64
C GLN A 310 -10.61 16.12 -11.62
N LEU A 311 -10.46 14.98 -10.93
CA LEU A 311 -11.56 14.04 -10.70
C LEU A 311 -12.63 14.64 -9.77
N GLY A 312 -12.29 15.67 -8.98
CA GLY A 312 -13.24 16.38 -8.13
C GLY A 312 -13.80 15.54 -6.97
N LEU A 313 -13.06 14.52 -6.52
CA LEU A 313 -13.48 13.57 -5.49
C LEU A 313 -12.84 13.87 -4.12
N PRO A 314 -13.55 13.62 -3.00
CA PRO A 314 -12.93 13.52 -1.68
C PRO A 314 -11.84 12.43 -1.71
N THR A 315 -10.59 12.79 -1.43
CA THR A 315 -9.43 11.93 -1.72
C THR A 315 -8.55 11.66 -0.50
N VAL A 316 -8.27 10.40 -0.19
CA VAL A 316 -7.25 9.99 0.79
C VAL A 316 -6.04 9.44 0.03
N PHE A 317 -4.85 9.99 0.28
CA PHE A 317 -3.60 9.41 -0.20
C PHE A 317 -3.00 8.51 0.88
N THR A 318 -2.76 7.24 0.60
CA THR A 318 -2.01 6.33 1.49
C THR A 318 -0.61 6.13 0.93
N MET A 319 0.42 6.37 1.75
CA MET A 319 1.80 6.17 1.32
C MET A 319 2.12 4.67 1.19
N GLU A 320 2.62 4.26 0.02
CA GLU A 320 3.06 2.89 -0.30
C GLU A 320 4.60 2.83 -0.49
N GLY A 321 5.08 2.48 -1.69
CA GLY A 321 6.49 2.32 -2.07
C GLY A 321 7.25 3.60 -2.42
N GLY A 322 8.45 3.45 -2.96
CA GLY A 322 9.44 4.52 -3.23
C GLY A 322 10.68 4.38 -2.35
N TYR A 323 11.83 4.14 -2.97
CA TYR A 323 13.02 3.64 -2.27
C TYR A 323 14.31 4.42 -2.59
N ASP A 324 14.28 5.33 -3.57
CA ASP A 324 15.28 6.38 -3.65
C ASP A 324 15.04 7.44 -2.54
N VAL A 325 15.70 7.23 -1.39
CA VAL A 325 15.47 8.01 -0.17
C VAL A 325 15.82 9.49 -0.32
N ASP A 326 16.72 9.85 -1.24
CA ASP A 326 17.11 11.25 -1.44
C ASP A 326 16.01 12.05 -2.17
N ALA A 327 15.33 11.44 -3.16
CA ALA A 327 14.24 12.08 -3.89
C ALA A 327 12.83 11.80 -3.34
N ILE A 328 12.64 10.76 -2.53
CA ILE A 328 11.31 10.29 -2.09
C ILE A 328 10.43 11.41 -1.51
N GLY A 329 11.02 12.29 -0.69
CA GLY A 329 10.29 13.39 -0.07
C GLY A 329 9.79 14.38 -1.11
N VAL A 330 10.64 14.77 -2.05
CA VAL A 330 10.28 15.67 -3.17
C VAL A 330 9.17 15.03 -4.00
N ASN A 331 9.35 13.78 -4.41
CA ASN A 331 8.41 13.09 -5.30
C ASN A 331 7.02 12.94 -4.65
N ALA A 332 6.95 12.45 -3.41
CA ALA A 332 5.68 12.27 -2.72
C ALA A 332 4.96 13.60 -2.45
N VAL A 333 5.70 14.61 -1.98
CA VAL A 333 5.12 15.94 -1.69
C VAL A 333 4.73 16.69 -2.96
N ASN A 334 5.41 16.46 -4.08
CA ASN A 334 5.03 17.02 -5.38
C ASN A 334 3.64 16.53 -5.83
N VAL A 335 3.24 15.28 -5.54
CA VAL A 335 1.86 14.83 -5.80
C VAL A 335 0.87 15.68 -5.01
N MET A 336 1.14 15.91 -3.72
CA MET A 336 0.27 16.72 -2.87
C MET A 336 0.23 18.18 -3.34
N GLN A 337 1.36 18.77 -3.70
CA GLN A 337 1.44 20.15 -4.23
C GLN A 337 0.70 20.29 -5.56
N GLY A 338 0.88 19.32 -6.47
CA GLY A 338 0.13 19.25 -7.73
C GLY A 338 -1.38 19.17 -7.50
N PHE A 339 -1.81 18.40 -6.49
CA PHE A 339 -3.21 18.26 -6.11
C PHE A 339 -3.81 19.52 -5.46
N GLU A 340 -3.00 20.31 -4.75
CA GLU A 340 -3.41 21.58 -4.15
C GLU A 340 -3.28 22.77 -5.12
N GLY A 341 -2.64 22.56 -6.29
CA GLY A 341 -2.45 23.58 -7.32
C GLY A 341 -1.35 24.60 -7.02
N VAL A 342 -0.34 24.23 -6.23
CA VAL A 342 0.76 25.11 -5.77
C VAL A 342 2.15 24.71 -6.23
#